data_AF-A0AAU3BZW2-F1
#
_entry.id   AF-A0AAU3BZW2-F1
#
_cell.length_a   1.000
_cell.length_b   1.000
_cell.length_c   1.000
_cell.angle_alpha   90.00
_cell.angle_beta   90.00
_cell.angle_gamma   90.00
#
_symmetry.space_group_name_H-M   'P 1'
#
loop_
_entity.id
_entity.type
_entity.pdbx_description
1 polymer ?
#
loop_
_entity_poly.entity_id
_entity_poly.type
_entity_poly.pdbx_seq_one_letter_code
_entity_poly.pdbx_strand_id
1 'polypeptide(L)' 'MFQGLVQPEDTERVLNGYALRTPRRIDPEAQSEAALKAFAGNGFLVLVGEHQVTELDEEIEVTLGTEVTFLKLVALVGG' A
#
# COMPACT_ATOMS: atom_id res chain seq x y z
N MET A 1 7.46 -0.12 15.23
CA MET A 1 7.43 -0.87 13.96
C MET A 1 6.21 -0.38 13.18
N PHE A 2 6.38 0.08 11.93
CA PHE A 2 5.30 0.67 11.14
C PHE A 2 4.44 -0.43 10.47
N GLN A 3 3.11 -0.30 10.55
CA GLN A 3 2.12 -1.30 10.09
C GLN A 3 1.28 -0.82 8.88
N GLY A 4 1.83 -0.02 7.96
CA GLY A 4 1.13 0.41 6.72
C GLY A 4 1.69 -0.24 5.45
N LEU A 5 0.90 -0.29 4.37
CA LEU A 5 1.16 -0.99 3.10
C LEU A 5 2.50 -0.62 2.43
N VAL A 6 2.84 0.66 2.41
CA VAL A 6 4.12 1.17 1.88
C VAL A 6 4.96 1.67 3.04
N GLN A 7 6.19 1.16 3.17
CA GLN A 7 7.08 1.60 4.23
C GLN A 7 7.62 3.00 3.91
N PRO A 8 7.38 3.97 4.79
CA PRO A 8 7.90 5.29 4.57
C PRO A 8 9.33 5.46 5.10
N GLU A 9 10.04 6.47 4.60
CA GLU A 9 11.43 6.77 4.96
C GLU A 9 11.60 7.14 6.44
N ASP A 10 12.83 7.11 6.95
CA ASP A 10 13.14 7.23 8.39
C ASP A 10 12.59 8.50 9.06
N THR A 11 12.31 9.56 8.28
CA THR A 11 11.67 10.80 8.75
C THR A 11 10.19 10.62 9.13
N GLU A 12 9.51 9.59 8.63
CA GLU A 12 8.06 9.36 8.77
C GLU A 12 7.70 8.41 9.93
N ARG A 13 8.65 7.61 10.41
CA ARG A 13 8.45 6.62 11.49
C ARG A 13 8.15 7.21 12.88
N VAL A 14 8.15 8.54 13.01
CA VAL A 14 8.05 9.25 14.31
C VAL A 14 6.60 9.54 14.75
N LEU A 15 5.58 9.39 13.91
CA LEU A 15 4.23 9.90 14.22
C LEU A 15 3.23 8.80 14.60
N ASN A 16 3.03 8.62 15.90
CA ASN A 16 1.77 8.17 16.47
C ASN A 16 1.17 9.31 17.31
N GLY A 17 0.02 9.83 16.87
CA GLY A 17 -0.88 10.66 17.70
C GLY A 17 -0.79 12.17 17.46
N TYR A 18 -1.64 12.65 16.54
CA TYR A 18 -2.20 14.01 16.48
C TYR A 18 -1.23 15.21 16.63
N ALA A 19 -0.61 15.63 15.52
CA ALA A 19 -0.29 17.04 15.27
C ALA A 19 -0.14 17.30 13.77
N LEU A 20 -1.14 17.95 13.14
CA LEU A 20 -0.99 18.51 11.80
C LEU A 20 -0.25 19.85 11.91
N ARG A 21 0.83 20.03 11.12
CA ARG A 21 1.31 21.27 10.47
C ARG A 21 2.78 21.04 10.05
N THR A 22 3.02 20.47 8.88
CA THR A 22 2.85 21.13 7.58
C THR A 22 2.42 20.06 6.58
N PRO A 23 1.43 20.28 5.69
CA PRO A 23 1.20 19.37 4.58
C PRO A 23 2.46 19.39 3.72
N ARG A 24 3.34 18.40 3.91
CA ARG A 24 4.45 18.18 3.00
C ARG A 24 3.82 17.81 1.67
N ARG A 25 4.27 18.45 0.60
CA ARG A 25 3.91 18.03 -0.75
C ARG A 25 4.42 16.61 -0.91
N ILE A 26 3.48 15.66 -0.87
CA ILE A 26 3.73 14.30 -1.33
C ILE A 26 4.00 14.44 -2.82
N ASP A 27 5.14 13.95 -3.28
CA ASP A 27 5.38 13.79 -4.69
C ASP A 27 4.58 12.56 -5.15
N PRO A 28 3.47 12.75 -5.90
CA PRO A 28 2.61 11.65 -6.29
C PRO A 28 3.35 10.67 -7.21
N GLU A 29 4.29 11.15 -8.03
CA GLU A 29 5.04 10.31 -8.98
C GLU A 29 5.97 9.37 -8.22
N ALA A 30 6.77 9.91 -7.29
CA ALA A 30 7.67 9.12 -6.47
C ALA A 30 6.92 8.08 -5.61
N GLN A 31 5.73 8.42 -5.09
CA GLN A 31 4.91 7.46 -4.33
C GLN A 31 4.31 6.37 -5.22
N SER A 32 3.86 6.71 -6.42
CA SER A 32 3.38 5.74 -7.40
C SER A 32 4.47 4.75 -7.79
N GLU A 33 5.69 5.22 -8.07
CA GLU A 33 6.84 4.35 -8.38
C GLU A 33 7.16 3.40 -7.23
N ALA A 34 7.16 3.90 -5.99
CA ALA A 34 7.38 3.09 -4.80
C ALA A 34 6.31 1.99 -4.64
N ALA A 35 5.04 2.32 -4.88
CA ALA A 35 3.93 1.36 -4.83
C ALA A 35 4.03 0.29 -5.92
N LEU A 36 4.33 0.69 -7.17
CA LEU A 36 4.50 -0.24 -8.30
C LEU A 36 5.64 -1.23 -8.03
N LYS A 37 6.78 -0.73 -7.54
CA LYS A 37 7.92 -1.57 -7.16
C LYS A 37 7.58 -2.53 -6.02
N ALA A 38 6.83 -2.06 -5.02
CA ALA A 38 6.40 -2.89 -3.91
C ALA A 38 5.41 -3.97 -4.36
N PHE A 39 4.47 -3.67 -5.25
CA PHE A 39 3.55 -4.65 -5.82
C PHE A 39 4.30 -5.75 -6.57
N ALA A 40 5.17 -5.37 -7.51
CA ALA A 40 6.02 -6.32 -8.26
C ALA A 40 6.93 -7.16 -7.34
N GLY A 41 7.29 -6.63 -6.17
CA GLY A 41 8.08 -7.30 -5.14
C GLY A 41 7.27 -8.11 -4.11
N ASN A 42 5.97 -8.32 -4.32
CA ASN A 42 5.06 -8.97 -3.36
C ASN A 42 5.01 -8.30 -1.97
N GLY A 43 5.24 -6.99 -1.91
CA GLY A 43 5.20 -6.20 -0.68
C GLY A 43 3.79 -6.00 -0.12
N PHE A 44 2.77 -6.12 -0.97
CA PHE A 44 1.36 -6.18 -0.64
C PHE A 44 0.60 -6.92 -1.75
N LEU A 45 -0.62 -7.35 -1.44
CA LEU A 45 -1.54 -7.97 -2.40
C LEU A 45 -2.65 -6.99 -2.76
N VAL A 46 -3.18 -7.10 -3.97
CA VAL A 46 -4.38 -6.39 -4.41
C VAL A 46 -5.46 -7.41 -4.71
N LEU A 47 -6.64 -7.24 -4.11
CA LEU A 47 -7.83 -8.02 -4.38
C LEU A 47 -8.86 -7.13 -5.08
N VAL A 48 -9.49 -7.65 -6.13
CA VAL A 48 -10.67 -7.06 -6.78
C VAL A 48 -11.83 -8.02 -6.55
N GLY A 49 -12.74 -7.65 -5.65
CA GLY A 49 -13.66 -8.60 -5.03
C GLY A 49 -12.90 -9.70 -4.28
N GLU A 50 -13.09 -10.96 -4.68
CA GLU A 50 -12.40 -12.12 -4.10
C GLU A 50 -11.19 -12.59 -4.94
N HIS A 51 -10.88 -11.92 -6.04
CA HIS A 51 -9.80 -12.31 -6.96
C HIS A 51 -8.53 -11.51 -6.68
N GLN A 52 -7.40 -12.20 -6.52
CA GLN A 52 -6.09 -11.56 -6.39
C GLN A 52 -5.52 -11.18 -7.75
N VAL A 53 -5.16 -9.91 -7.90
CA VAL A 53 -4.40 -9.39 -9.05
C VAL A 53 -2.92 -9.74 -8.88
N THR A 54 -2.32 -10.25 -9.95
CA THR A 54 -0.95 -10.79 -9.94
C THR A 54 0.02 -10.02 -10.84
N GLU A 55 -0.49 -9.30 -11.85
CA GLU A 55 0.31 -8.50 -12.77
C GLU A 55 -0.22 -7.06 -12.88
N LEU A 56 0.64 -6.10 -13.24
CA LEU A 56 0.26 -4.68 -13.31
C LEU A 56 -0.63 -4.34 -14.51
N ASP A 57 -0.48 -5.11 -15.59
CA ASP A 57 -1.21 -5.02 -16.84
C ASP A 57 -2.38 -6.02 -16.92
N GLU A 58 -2.68 -6.72 -15.81
CA GLU A 58 -3.83 -7.59 -15.70
C GLU A 58 -5.14 -6.79 -15.89
N GLU A 59 -5.98 -7.23 -16.82
CA GLU A 59 -7.28 -6.61 -17.06
C GLU A 59 -8.28 -7.01 -15.96
N ILE A 60 -8.93 -6.02 -15.35
CA ILE A 60 -9.94 -6.24 -14.31
C ILE A 60 -11.30 -5.67 -14.74
N GLU A 61 -12.37 -6.37 -14.37
CA GLU A 61 -13.74 -5.86 -14.55
C GLU A 61 -14.10 -4.93 -13.38
N VAL A 62 -14.40 -3.67 -13.70
CA VAL A 62 -14.82 -2.67 -12.71
C VAL A 62 -16.28 -2.33 -12.95
N THR A 63 -17.11 -2.66 -11.96
CA THR A 63 -18.56 -2.40 -11.94
C THR A 63 -18.92 -1.52 -10.74
N LEU A 64 -20.17 -1.04 -10.72
CA LEU A 64 -20.71 -0.37 -9.54
C LEU A 64 -20.74 -1.33 -8.36
N GLY A 65 -19.91 -1.07 -7.35
CA GLY A 65 -19.77 -1.91 -6.17
C GLY A 65 -18.53 -2.81 -6.17
N THR A 66 -17.69 -2.77 -7.21
CA THR A 66 -16.39 -3.45 -7.17
C THR A 66 -15.56 -2.94 -5.99
N GLU A 67 -15.21 -3.84 -5.08
CA GLU A 67 -14.32 -3.57 -3.96
C GLU A 67 -12.87 -3.83 -4.38
N VAL A 68 -12.00 -2.85 -4.16
CA VAL A 68 -10.55 -2.99 -4.39
C VAL A 68 -9.84 -2.91 -3.05
N THR A 69 -9.21 -4.01 -2.64
CA THR A 69 -8.65 -4.18 -1.31
C THR A 69 -7.14 -4.38 -1.40
N PHE A 70 -6.39 -3.57 -0.63
CA PHE A 70 -4.94 -3.63 -0.54
C PHE A 70 -4.54 -4.30 0.78
N LEU A 71 -3.90 -5.46 0.71
CA LEU A 71 -3.54 -6.28 1.87
C LEU A 71 -2.04 -6.28 2.10
N LYS A 72 -1.61 -5.87 3.30
CA LYS A 72 -0.24 -6.06 3.76
C LYS A 72 -0.14 -7.33 4.58
N LEU A 73 0.69 -8.27 4.14
CA LEU A 73 1.06 -9.40 4.97
C LEU A 73 2.12 -8.97 5.98
N VAL A 74 1.82 -9.15 7.26
CA VAL A 74 2.75 -8.90 8.36
C VAL A 74 3.03 -10.25 9.01
N ALA A 75 4.32 -10.58 9.17
CA ALA A 75 4.71 -11.80 9.88
C ALA A 75 4.14 -11.76 11.31
N LEU A 76 3.42 -12.80 11.69
CA LEU A 76 2.97 -12.98 13.07
C LEU A 76 4.15 -13.44 13.91
N VAL A 77 4.38 -12.79 15.06
CA VAL A 77 5.37 -13.25 16.04
C VAL A 77 4.74 -14.32 16.92
N GLY A 78 5.36 -15.51 16.98
CA GLY A 78 4.96 -16.59 17.90
C GLY A 78 5.11 -17.98 17.28
N GLY A 79 6.27 -18.59 17.50
CA GLY A 79 6.46 -20.04 17.49
C GLY A 79 6.82 -20.51 18.89
#